data_AF-A0A840CX31-F1
#
_entry.id   AF-A0A840CX31-F1
#
_cell.length_a   1.000
_cell.length_b   1.000
_cell.length_c   1.000
_cell.angle_alpha   90.00
_cell.angle_beta   90.00
_cell.angle_gamma   90.00
#
_symmetry.space_group_name_H-M   'P 1'
#
loop_
_entity.id
_entity.type
_entity.pdbx_description
1 polymer ?
#
loop_
_entity_poly.entity_id
_entity_poly.type
_entity_poly.pdbx_seq_one_letter_code
_entity_poly.pdbx_strand_id
1 'polypeptide(L)'
;MLDKDNLNESYFHIIPALSTKEFRFGPAIEYTSGTDLVNLSQLFANEKISKKIILSTNQGKVVVSPFKKGWSPISDYFNNYGTVVINPIRYYSDNSIYGRKGKEKEQTNPAIDYSTYGNQTLYLVVIKRKHFGLVTYPIWKDAKVQYFSDIDFTEESLENKDSLKKFLLKAKANNKIDFETIDTIVDFQSYVNSIREKYSTSPILLEAENWYTYHITDKIQTYWHKFKEYYKGKWQKKGKVV
;
A
#
# COMPACT_ATOMS: atom_id res chain seq x y z
N MET A 1 -5.37 2.62 21.90
CA MET A 1 -6.41 3.56 21.44
C MET A 1 -6.36 3.48 19.92
N LEU A 2 -7.32 2.79 19.30
CA LEU A 2 -7.47 2.87 17.85
C LEU A 2 -7.77 4.33 17.56
N ASP A 3 -6.95 4.97 16.74
CA ASP A 3 -7.38 6.20 16.10
C ASP A 3 -8.52 5.77 15.18
N LYS A 4 -9.76 5.95 15.66
CA LYS A 4 -10.90 6.01 14.75
C LYS A 4 -10.47 7.03 13.71
N ASP A 5 -10.53 6.65 12.43
CA ASP A 5 -10.39 7.63 11.37
C ASP A 5 -11.68 8.47 11.32
N ASN A 6 -11.90 9.24 12.40
CA ASN A 6 -13.00 10.18 12.59
C ASN A 6 -13.03 11.22 11.45
N LEU A 7 -11.93 11.34 10.70
CA LEU A 7 -11.81 12.23 9.56
C LEU A 7 -12.46 11.64 8.30
N ASN A 8 -12.44 10.30 8.15
CA ASN A 8 -12.91 9.62 6.94
C ASN A 8 -14.23 8.86 7.11
N GLU A 9 -14.63 8.49 8.35
CA GLU A 9 -15.92 7.83 8.59
C GLU A 9 -17.13 8.70 8.20
N SER A 10 -16.99 10.03 8.17
CA SER A 10 -18.04 10.93 7.68
C SER A 10 -18.21 10.93 6.14
N TYR A 11 -17.33 10.25 5.39
CA TYR A 11 -17.37 10.15 3.92
C TYR A 11 -18.12 8.94 3.38
N PHE A 12 -18.81 8.19 4.24
CA PHE A 12 -19.96 7.39 3.83
C PHE A 12 -21.12 8.32 3.45
N HIS A 13 -20.90 9.20 2.48
CA HIS A 13 -21.92 10.03 1.88
C HIS A 13 -22.86 9.12 1.10
N ILE A 14 -24.15 9.37 1.34
CA ILE A 14 -25.34 8.80 0.71
C ILE A 14 -25.01 8.36 -0.72
N ILE A 15 -24.95 7.04 -0.95
CA ILE A 15 -24.90 6.45 -2.28
C ILE A 15 -26.30 6.66 -2.86
N PRO A 16 -26.48 7.44 -3.95
CA PRO A 16 -27.77 7.52 -4.62
C PRO A 16 -28.35 6.13 -4.85
N ALA A 17 -29.66 5.97 -4.70
CA ALA A 17 -30.30 4.68 -4.99
C ALA A 17 -29.90 4.20 -6.40
N LEU A 18 -29.46 2.95 -6.51
CA LEU A 18 -28.97 2.30 -7.74
C LEU A 18 -27.61 2.77 -8.27
N SER A 19 -26.84 3.58 -7.52
CA SER A 19 -25.46 3.90 -7.91
C SER A 19 -24.44 2.91 -7.34
N THR A 20 -23.38 2.65 -8.10
CA THR A 20 -22.27 1.77 -7.72
C THR A 20 -21.03 2.61 -7.44
N LYS A 21 -20.39 2.41 -6.29
CA LYS A 21 -19.08 3.00 -5.99
C LYS A 21 -18.00 1.94 -6.19
N GLU A 22 -17.11 2.17 -7.14
CA GLU A 22 -15.92 1.34 -7.36
C GLU A 22 -14.78 1.86 -6.48
N PHE A 23 -14.16 0.97 -5.69
CA PHE A 23 -12.91 1.26 -4.99
C PHE A 23 -11.79 0.52 -5.72
N ARG A 24 -10.78 1.26 -6.17
CA ARG A 24 -9.62 0.72 -6.87
C ARG A 24 -8.47 0.59 -5.88
N PHE A 25 -7.90 -0.60 -5.84
CA PHE A 25 -6.74 -0.90 -5.01
C PHE A 25 -5.54 -1.13 -5.92
N GLY A 26 -4.74 -0.08 -6.08
CA GLY A 26 -3.46 -0.16 -6.76
C GLY A 26 -2.40 -0.89 -5.92
N PRO A 27 -1.25 -1.21 -6.51
CA PRO A 27 -0.13 -1.83 -5.80
C PRO A 27 0.50 -0.89 -4.76
N ALA A 28 1.03 -1.47 -3.69
CA ALA A 28 1.90 -0.77 -2.75
C ALA A 28 3.31 -0.60 -3.33
N ILE A 29 4.05 0.38 -2.82
CA ILE A 29 5.48 0.53 -3.09
C ILE A 29 6.27 -0.44 -2.21
N GLU A 30 6.04 -0.38 -0.90
CA GLU A 30 6.71 -1.24 0.08
C GLU A 30 5.73 -1.59 1.20
N TYR A 31 6.14 -2.51 2.07
CA TYR A 31 5.43 -2.86 3.29
C TYR A 31 6.36 -2.66 4.49
N THR A 32 5.81 -2.26 5.63
CA THR A 32 6.59 -2.02 6.85
C THR A 32 5.93 -2.59 8.09
N SER A 33 6.75 -2.88 9.09
CA SER A 33 6.34 -3.15 10.46
C SER A 33 7.23 -2.32 11.37
N GLY A 34 6.69 -1.24 11.95
CA GLY A 34 7.51 -0.28 12.70
C GLY A 34 8.54 0.41 11.81
N THR A 35 9.82 0.26 12.14
CA THR A 35 10.97 0.84 11.41
C THR A 35 11.57 -0.09 10.36
N ASP A 36 11.01 -1.28 10.20
CA ASP A 36 11.56 -2.31 9.34
C ASP A 36 10.74 -2.47 8.06
N LEU A 37 11.43 -2.64 6.93
CA LEU A 37 10.82 -3.09 5.69
C LEU A 37 10.41 -4.56 5.83
N VAL A 38 9.32 -4.92 5.18
CA VAL A 38 8.75 -6.26 5.22
C VAL A 38 8.61 -6.79 3.80
N ASN A 39 9.16 -7.98 3.56
CA ASN A 39 9.01 -8.67 2.29
C ASN A 39 7.88 -9.71 2.38
N LEU A 40 6.80 -9.47 1.64
CA LEU A 40 5.63 -10.35 1.57
C LEU A 40 5.64 -11.29 0.35
N SER A 41 6.67 -11.23 -0.50
CA SER A 41 6.69 -11.98 -1.78
C SER A 41 6.46 -13.48 -1.58
N GLN A 42 7.11 -14.09 -0.59
CA GLN A 42 6.96 -15.51 -0.29
C GLN A 42 5.56 -15.86 0.22
N LEU A 43 4.96 -15.01 1.05
CA LEU A 43 3.58 -15.18 1.52
C LEU A 43 2.58 -15.10 0.36
N PHE A 44 2.77 -14.15 -0.56
CA PHE A 44 1.89 -14.02 -1.73
C PHE A 44 2.08 -15.14 -2.74
N ALA A 45 3.31 -15.62 -2.93
CA ALA A 45 3.62 -16.72 -3.84
C ALA A 45 3.14 -18.09 -3.30
N ASN A 46 3.09 -18.27 -1.98
CA ASN A 46 2.73 -19.54 -1.39
C ASN A 46 1.21 -19.79 -1.48
N GLU A 47 0.83 -20.80 -2.26
CA GLU A 47 -0.57 -21.20 -2.48
C GLU A 47 -1.18 -21.97 -1.30
N LYS A 48 -0.33 -22.57 -0.44
CA LYS A 48 -0.80 -23.34 0.71
C LYS A 48 -1.34 -22.46 1.84
N ILE A 49 -1.04 -21.16 1.80
CA ILE A 49 -1.50 -20.18 2.79
C ILE A 49 -2.92 -19.76 2.46
N SER A 50 -3.82 -19.83 3.45
CA SER A 50 -5.17 -19.29 3.31
C SER A 50 -5.12 -17.76 3.23
N LYS A 51 -5.31 -17.22 2.03
CA LYS A 51 -5.43 -15.78 1.77
C LYS A 51 -6.90 -15.40 1.90
N LYS A 52 -7.23 -14.41 2.72
CA LYS A 52 -8.60 -13.92 2.91
C LYS A 52 -8.65 -12.42 2.72
N ILE A 53 -9.53 -11.96 1.82
CA ILE A 53 -9.88 -10.54 1.71
C ILE A 53 -11.07 -10.31 2.63
N ILE A 54 -10.95 -9.38 3.57
CA ILE A 54 -12.04 -8.99 4.47
C ILE A 54 -12.52 -7.60 4.03
N LEU A 55 -13.73 -7.54 3.48
CA LEU A 55 -14.38 -6.29 3.12
C LEU A 55 -15.34 -5.89 4.25
N SER A 56 -15.12 -4.71 4.81
CA SER A 56 -16.05 -4.08 5.75
C SER A 56 -16.94 -3.14 4.97
N THR A 57 -18.25 -3.40 4.92
CA THR A 57 -19.21 -2.54 4.21
C THR A 57 -20.17 -1.86 5.20
N ASN A 58 -20.78 -0.78 4.76
CA ASN A 58 -21.82 -0.03 5.46
C ASN A 58 -23.11 -0.82 5.71
N GLN A 59 -23.29 -2.00 5.10
CA GLN A 59 -24.39 -2.94 5.40
C GLN A 59 -23.96 -4.10 6.33
N GLY A 60 -22.74 -4.04 6.88
CA GLY A 60 -22.13 -5.12 7.65
C GLY A 60 -21.28 -6.06 6.79
N LYS A 61 -20.73 -7.09 7.42
CA LYS A 61 -19.97 -8.16 6.77
C LYS A 61 -20.95 -9.11 6.08
N VAL A 62 -20.81 -9.34 4.78
CA VAL A 62 -21.44 -10.51 4.15
C VAL A 62 -20.74 -11.75 4.69
N VAL A 63 -21.36 -12.49 5.64
CA VAL A 63 -21.29 -13.96 5.82
C VAL A 63 -22.40 -14.38 6.82
N VAL A 64 -23.16 -15.43 6.46
CA VAL A 64 -23.96 -16.39 7.27
C VAL A 64 -24.14 -16.08 8.78
N SER A 65 -25.43 -15.93 9.15
CA SER A 65 -26.12 -15.96 10.46
C SER A 65 -25.74 -14.94 11.57
N PRO A 66 -26.74 -14.40 12.30
CA PRO A 66 -26.61 -13.17 13.08
C PRO A 66 -26.08 -13.40 14.50
N PHE A 67 -25.48 -12.33 15.03
CA PHE A 67 -24.94 -12.14 16.39
C PHE A 67 -23.57 -12.74 16.72
N LYS A 68 -22.53 -11.90 16.59
CA LYS A 68 -21.40 -11.87 17.53
C LYS A 68 -21.15 -10.43 17.98
N LYS A 69 -21.03 -10.22 19.30
CA LYS A 69 -20.60 -8.94 19.90
C LYS A 69 -19.31 -8.49 19.20
N GLY A 70 -19.28 -7.22 18.77
CA GLY A 70 -18.11 -6.47 18.34
C GLY A 70 -17.00 -7.28 17.69
N TRP A 71 -17.08 -7.50 16.38
CA TRP A 71 -15.96 -8.06 15.63
C TRP A 71 -14.81 -7.05 15.66
N SER A 72 -13.69 -7.43 16.29
CA SER A 72 -12.44 -6.69 16.20
C SER A 72 -11.41 -7.64 15.59
N PRO A 73 -10.86 -7.34 14.40
CA PRO A 73 -9.79 -8.15 13.84
C PRO A 73 -8.58 -8.16 14.78
N ILE A 74 -8.42 -7.14 15.61
CA ILE A 74 -7.39 -7.09 16.65
C ILE A 74 -7.67 -8.09 17.76
N SER A 75 -8.90 -8.15 18.28
CA SER A 75 -9.25 -9.13 19.32
C SER A 75 -9.28 -10.58 18.79
N ASP A 76 -9.58 -10.79 17.51
CA ASP A 76 -9.68 -12.14 16.95
C ASP A 76 -8.31 -12.66 16.48
N TYR A 77 -7.48 -11.79 15.88
CA TYR A 77 -6.22 -12.19 15.27
C TYR A 77 -4.97 -11.75 16.04
N PHE A 78 -5.02 -10.76 16.93
CA PHE A 78 -3.82 -10.30 17.68
C PHE A 78 -3.86 -10.76 19.14
N ASN A 79 -4.24 -12.02 19.36
CA ASN A 79 -4.29 -12.63 20.69
C ASN A 79 -2.91 -13.06 21.22
N ASN A 80 -1.92 -13.16 20.33
CA ASN A 80 -0.54 -13.56 20.61
C ASN A 80 0.45 -12.62 19.88
N TYR A 81 1.73 -12.75 20.22
CA TYR A 81 2.84 -12.02 19.58
C TYR A 81 3.31 -12.64 18.25
N GLY A 82 2.70 -13.74 17.79
CA GLY A 82 2.91 -14.30 16.44
C GLY A 82 2.19 -13.52 15.33
N THR A 83 1.49 -12.44 15.68
CA THR A 83 0.78 -11.60 14.72
C THR A 83 1.47 -10.25 14.58
N VAL A 84 1.86 -9.92 13.35
CA VAL A 84 2.51 -8.65 13.02
C VAL A 84 1.56 -7.73 12.25
N VAL A 85 1.55 -6.44 12.59
CA VAL A 85 0.82 -5.42 11.83
C VAL A 85 1.71 -4.97 10.67
N ILE A 86 1.25 -5.19 9.45
CA ILE A 86 1.96 -4.75 8.25
C ILE A 86 1.25 -3.53 7.67
N ASN A 87 1.99 -2.45 7.51
CA ASN A 87 1.51 -1.20 6.92
C ASN A 87 2.00 -1.08 5.48
N PRO A 88 1.11 -0.91 4.49
CA PRO A 88 1.52 -0.64 3.12
C PRO A 88 1.93 0.83 2.96
N ILE A 89 3.08 1.07 2.34
CA ILE A 89 3.49 2.38 1.84
C ILE A 89 2.99 2.52 0.41
N ARG A 90 2.28 3.61 0.12
CA ARG A 90 1.60 3.83 -1.16
C ARG A 90 1.94 5.20 -1.72
N TYR A 91 1.98 5.28 -3.04
CA TYR A 91 2.02 6.55 -3.77
C TYR A 91 0.74 6.70 -4.57
N TYR A 92 -0.07 7.65 -4.16
CA TYR A 92 -1.40 7.89 -4.71
C TYR A 92 -1.32 8.57 -6.07
N SER A 93 -2.12 8.09 -7.03
CA SER A 93 -2.27 8.69 -8.34
C SER A 93 -3.16 9.94 -8.29
N ASP A 94 -3.22 10.67 -9.41
CA ASP A 94 -4.11 11.83 -9.54
C ASP A 94 -5.60 11.47 -9.50
N ASN A 95 -5.94 10.19 -9.75
CA ASN A 95 -7.30 9.68 -9.63
C ASN A 95 -7.67 9.29 -8.19
N SER A 96 -6.71 9.32 -7.26
CA SER A 96 -6.98 8.99 -5.87
C SER A 96 -7.91 10.01 -5.23
N ILE A 97 -8.93 9.49 -4.55
CA ILE A 97 -9.89 10.30 -3.82
C ILE A 97 -9.37 10.45 -2.38
N TYR A 98 -9.07 11.68 -1.96
CA TYR A 98 -8.59 11.96 -0.61
C TYR A 98 -9.74 12.35 0.33
N GLY A 99 -9.54 12.08 1.62
CA GLY A 99 -10.41 12.61 2.68
C GLY A 99 -10.29 14.13 2.87
N ARG A 100 -11.03 14.66 3.86
CA ARG A 100 -11.26 16.11 4.12
C ARG A 100 -10.04 17.01 4.12
N LYS A 101 -8.87 16.46 4.46
CA LYS A 101 -7.64 17.23 4.69
C LYS A 101 -6.73 17.28 3.46
N GLY A 102 -7.19 16.83 2.29
CA GLY A 102 -6.53 17.04 1.00
C GLY A 102 -5.19 16.31 0.82
N LYS A 103 -4.57 16.54 -0.35
CA LYS A 103 -3.26 15.98 -0.79
C LYS A 103 -2.08 16.37 0.12
N GLU A 104 -2.19 17.45 0.90
CA GLU A 104 -1.06 18.08 1.59
C GLU A 104 -0.43 17.26 2.73
N LYS A 105 -1.06 16.15 3.16
CA LYS A 105 -0.52 15.24 4.16
C LYS A 105 -0.42 13.81 3.61
N GLU A 106 0.40 13.65 2.57
CA GLU A 106 0.61 12.45 1.75
C GLU A 106 0.77 11.11 2.50
N GLN A 107 1.09 11.11 3.80
CA GLN A 107 1.32 9.88 4.58
C GLN A 107 0.39 9.69 5.79
N THR A 108 -0.42 10.69 6.18
CA THR A 108 -1.31 10.55 7.36
C THR A 108 -2.79 10.54 7.02
N ASN A 109 -3.17 10.95 5.81
CA ASN A 109 -4.54 10.81 5.32
C ASN A 109 -4.61 9.59 4.40
N PRO A 110 -5.27 8.49 4.78
CA PRO A 110 -5.52 7.41 3.84
C PRO A 110 -6.44 7.95 2.75
N ALA A 111 -6.04 7.78 1.49
CA ALA A 111 -6.97 8.00 0.39
C ALA A 111 -8.14 7.03 0.54
N ILE A 112 -9.34 7.50 0.25
CA ILE A 112 -10.57 6.72 0.24
C ILE A 112 -10.56 5.75 -0.96
N ASP A 113 -9.99 6.19 -2.08
CA ASP A 113 -9.66 5.34 -3.23
C ASP A 113 -8.13 5.15 -3.33
N TYR A 114 -7.67 3.90 -3.39
CA TYR A 114 -6.26 3.53 -3.33
C TYR A 114 -5.68 3.32 -4.73
N SER A 115 -6.08 4.12 -5.72
CA SER A 115 -5.48 4.13 -7.05
C SER A 115 -4.01 4.56 -6.95
N THR A 116 -3.06 3.62 -6.91
CA THR A 116 -1.65 3.89 -6.58
C THR A 116 -0.67 3.35 -7.61
N TYR A 117 0.54 3.91 -7.64
CA TYR A 117 1.67 3.37 -8.39
C TYR A 117 2.55 2.50 -7.50
N GLY A 118 2.96 1.35 -8.02
CA GLY A 118 3.75 0.34 -7.29
C GLY A 118 5.24 0.43 -7.60
N ASN A 119 6.05 -0.27 -6.82
CA ASN A 119 7.52 -0.24 -6.92
C ASN A 119 8.10 -0.76 -8.24
N GLN A 120 7.32 -1.43 -9.08
CA GLN A 120 7.74 -1.83 -10.43
C GLN A 120 7.72 -0.68 -11.44
N THR A 121 7.06 0.44 -11.10
CA THR A 121 6.95 1.60 -11.98
C THR A 121 8.32 2.27 -12.11
N LEU A 122 8.82 2.42 -13.33
CA LEU A 122 10.13 3.04 -13.58
C LEU A 122 10.01 4.57 -13.61
N TYR A 123 9.08 5.05 -14.42
CA TYR A 123 8.84 6.47 -14.62
C TYR A 123 7.35 6.79 -14.54
N LEU A 124 7.05 8.00 -14.08
CA LEU A 124 5.72 8.61 -14.27
C LEU A 124 5.85 9.74 -15.28
N VAL A 125 5.15 9.60 -16.39
CA VAL A 125 5.22 10.55 -17.50
C VAL A 125 3.94 11.37 -17.53
N VAL A 126 4.04 12.66 -17.22
CA VAL A 126 2.93 13.61 -17.22
C VAL A 126 2.91 14.30 -18.59
N ILE A 127 1.84 14.10 -19.34
CA ILE A 127 1.67 14.68 -20.67
C ILE A 127 0.37 15.47 -20.76
N LYS A 128 0.41 16.55 -21.53
CA LYS A 128 -0.77 17.34 -21.86
C LYS A 128 -1.39 16.80 -23.14
N ARG A 129 -2.66 16.38 -23.07
CA ARG A 129 -3.44 15.93 -24.23
C ARG A 129 -4.47 16.99 -24.61
N LYS A 130 -4.71 17.16 -25.92
CA LYS A 130 -5.60 18.19 -26.49
C LYS A 130 -6.98 18.27 -25.83
N HIS A 131 -7.56 17.12 -25.48
CA HIS A 131 -8.93 17.04 -24.94
C HIS A 131 -9.02 16.57 -23.48
N PHE A 132 -7.89 16.15 -22.88
CA PHE A 132 -7.90 15.50 -21.56
C PHE A 132 -7.07 16.24 -20.51
N GLY A 133 -6.45 17.37 -20.86
CA GLY A 133 -5.59 18.10 -19.94
C GLY A 133 -4.31 17.33 -19.61
N LEU A 134 -3.80 17.51 -18.39
CA LEU A 134 -2.63 16.78 -17.90
C LEU A 134 -3.04 15.37 -17.46
N VAL A 135 -2.36 14.37 -17.99
CA VAL A 135 -2.57 12.96 -17.64
C VAL A 135 -1.24 12.32 -17.32
N THR A 136 -1.19 11.60 -16.20
CA THR A 136 -0.01 10.87 -15.73
C THR A 136 -0.08 9.42 -16.20
N TYR A 137 0.96 8.96 -16.90
CA TYR A 137 1.07 7.57 -17.35
C TYR A 137 2.26 6.87 -16.69
N PRO A 138 2.05 5.71 -16.04
CA PRO A 138 3.14 4.90 -15.53
C PRO A 138 3.85 4.15 -16.66
N ILE A 139 5.16 4.05 -16.55
CA ILE A 139 6.03 3.30 -17.46
C ILE A 139 6.62 2.11 -16.70
N TRP A 140 6.49 0.92 -17.26
CA TRP A 140 7.06 -0.33 -16.76
C TRP A 140 8.00 -0.94 -17.81
N LYS A 141 8.86 -1.88 -17.38
CA LYS A 141 9.72 -2.63 -18.31
C LYS A 141 8.90 -3.61 -19.17
N ASP A 142 8.07 -4.42 -18.52
CA ASP A 142 7.42 -5.59 -19.15
C ASP A 142 5.91 -5.42 -19.37
N ALA A 143 5.37 -4.22 -19.13
CA ALA A 143 3.95 -3.93 -19.26
C ALA A 143 3.71 -2.55 -19.87
N LYS A 144 2.60 -2.41 -20.60
CA LYS A 144 2.23 -1.16 -21.28
C LYS A 144 0.81 -0.78 -20.94
N VAL A 145 0.61 0.52 -20.68
CA VAL A 145 -0.73 1.11 -20.66
C VAL A 145 -1.26 1.19 -22.08
N GLN A 146 -2.59 1.15 -22.25
CA GLN A 146 -3.25 1.20 -23.55
C GLN A 146 -2.82 2.40 -24.41
N TYR A 147 -2.54 3.54 -23.78
CA TYR A 147 -2.10 4.75 -24.49
C TYR A 147 -0.75 4.58 -25.22
N PHE A 148 0.08 3.63 -24.78
CA PHE A 148 1.38 3.31 -25.37
C PHE A 148 1.35 1.94 -26.08
N SER A 149 0.18 1.48 -26.54
CA SER A 149 0.05 0.18 -27.22
C SER A 149 0.97 0.04 -28.44
N ASP A 150 1.13 1.13 -29.21
CA ASP A 150 1.75 1.13 -30.54
C ASP A 150 3.26 1.41 -30.50
N ILE A 151 3.81 1.55 -29.29
CA ILE A 151 5.23 1.74 -29.04
C ILE A 151 5.76 0.62 -28.16
N ASP A 152 7.02 0.26 -28.38
CA ASP A 152 7.76 -0.70 -27.57
C ASP A 152 8.93 0.02 -26.93
N PHE A 153 8.95 0.05 -25.60
CA PHE A 153 10.06 0.62 -24.86
C PHE A 153 11.26 -0.31 -24.95
N THR A 154 12.39 0.22 -25.38
CA THR A 154 13.69 -0.48 -25.38
C THR A 154 14.45 -0.17 -24.10
N GLU A 155 15.44 -0.99 -23.75
CA GLU A 155 16.31 -0.73 -22.60
C GLU A 155 17.02 0.63 -22.72
N GLU A 156 17.48 0.99 -23.91
CA GLU A 156 18.06 2.31 -24.20
C GLU A 156 17.07 3.46 -23.94
N SER A 157 15.80 3.27 -24.28
CA SER A 157 14.77 4.30 -24.04
C SER A 157 14.44 4.48 -22.56
N LEU A 158 14.68 3.45 -21.75
CA LEU A 158 14.36 3.43 -20.32
C LEU A 158 15.59 3.65 -19.42
N GLU A 159 16.75 3.97 -20.00
CA GLU A 159 17.99 4.17 -19.23
C GLU A 159 17.90 5.38 -18.29
N ASN A 160 17.32 6.48 -18.75
CA ASN A 160 17.16 7.71 -17.98
C ASN A 160 16.02 8.58 -18.53
N LYS A 161 15.69 9.64 -17.80
CA LYS A 161 14.60 10.57 -18.15
C LYS A 161 14.78 11.22 -19.52
N ASP A 162 16.00 11.55 -19.90
CA ASP A 162 16.28 12.24 -21.17
C ASP A 162 16.17 11.30 -22.36
N SER A 163 16.68 10.07 -22.23
CA SER A 163 16.50 9.00 -23.23
C SER A 163 15.01 8.71 -23.45
N LEU A 164 14.23 8.58 -22.38
CA LEU A 164 12.78 8.38 -22.46
C LEU A 164 12.08 9.55 -23.14
N LYS A 165 12.43 10.78 -22.77
CA LYS A 165 11.87 11.99 -23.40
C LYS A 165 12.14 12.01 -24.90
N LYS A 166 13.38 11.75 -25.32
CA LYS A 166 13.77 11.69 -26.73
C LYS A 166 12.99 10.60 -27.48
N PHE A 167 12.84 9.43 -26.88
CA PHE A 167 12.07 8.33 -27.45
C PHE A 167 10.60 8.72 -27.68
N LEU A 168 9.94 9.31 -26.69
CA LEU A 168 8.54 9.75 -26.80
C LEU A 168 8.37 10.85 -27.86
N LEU A 169 9.29 11.80 -27.96
CA LEU A 169 9.26 12.83 -29.01
C LEU A 169 9.43 12.23 -30.42
N LYS A 170 10.32 11.24 -30.57
CA LYS A 170 10.49 10.49 -31.83
C LYS A 170 9.25 9.70 -32.19
N ALA A 171 8.62 9.03 -31.21
CA ALA A 171 7.37 8.31 -31.41
C ALA A 171 6.22 9.23 -31.83
N LYS A 172 6.14 10.44 -31.25
CA LYS A 172 5.20 11.48 -31.69
C LYS A 172 5.46 11.93 -33.12
N ALA A 173 6.72 12.19 -33.48
CA ALA A 173 7.08 12.58 -34.86
C ALA A 173 6.72 11.51 -35.89
N ASN A 174 6.74 10.23 -35.48
CA ASN A 174 6.34 9.10 -36.31
C ASN A 174 4.83 8.79 -36.25
N ASN A 175 4.01 9.69 -35.68
CA ASN A 175 2.56 9.53 -35.51
C ASN A 175 2.13 8.26 -34.74
N LYS A 176 3.00 7.71 -33.89
CA LYS A 176 2.66 6.53 -33.05
C LYS A 176 1.91 6.91 -31.77
N ILE A 177 2.08 8.15 -31.30
CA ILE A 177 1.43 8.69 -30.10
C ILE A 177 1.09 10.16 -30.30
N ASP A 178 0.01 10.65 -29.69
CA ASP A 178 -0.46 12.05 -29.83
C ASP A 178 -0.63 12.76 -28.48
N PHE A 179 0.20 13.77 -28.27
CA PHE A 179 0.14 14.68 -27.11
C PHE A 179 0.59 16.09 -27.52
N GLU A 180 0.15 17.12 -26.81
CA GLU A 180 0.61 18.49 -27.03
C GLU A 180 2.05 18.65 -26.57
N THR A 181 2.28 18.46 -25.27
CA THR A 181 3.58 18.63 -24.61
C THR A 181 3.79 17.54 -23.55
N ILE A 182 5.07 17.25 -23.27
CA ILE A 182 5.47 16.51 -22.07
C ILE A 182 5.70 17.56 -20.99
N ASP A 183 4.93 17.49 -19.92
CA ASP A 183 5.05 18.40 -18.78
C ASP A 183 6.26 17.99 -17.92
N THR A 184 6.21 16.79 -17.36
CA THR A 184 7.23 16.28 -16.44
C THR A 184 7.44 14.79 -16.64
N ILE A 185 8.69 14.34 -16.48
CA ILE A 185 9.02 12.92 -16.32
C ILE A 185 9.63 12.75 -14.93
N VAL A 186 8.94 12.00 -14.08
CA VAL A 186 9.40 11.68 -12.72
C VAL A 186 10.12 10.34 -12.77
N ASP A 187 11.34 10.31 -12.26
CA ASP A 187 12.05 9.06 -11.96
C ASP A 187 11.45 8.48 -10.68
N PHE A 188 10.60 7.47 -10.85
CA PHE A 188 9.87 6.88 -9.75
C PHE A 188 10.75 5.92 -8.94
N GLN A 189 11.75 5.30 -9.56
CA GLN A 189 12.68 4.41 -8.85
C GLN A 189 13.53 5.19 -7.85
N SER A 190 13.99 6.39 -8.21
CA SER A 190 14.67 7.28 -7.27
C SER A 190 13.80 7.60 -6.05
N TYR A 191 12.50 7.84 -6.24
CA TYR A 191 11.56 8.05 -5.14
C TYR A 191 11.37 6.79 -4.28
N VAL A 192 11.17 5.62 -4.89
CA VAL A 192 11.07 4.33 -4.17
C VAL A 192 12.32 4.07 -3.33
N ASN A 193 13.51 4.32 -3.88
CA ASN A 193 14.78 4.15 -3.16
C ASN A 193 14.88 5.11 -1.96
N SER A 194 14.48 6.38 -2.13
CA SER A 194 14.43 7.34 -1.02
C SER A 194 13.49 6.93 0.12
N ILE A 195 12.45 6.13 -0.18
CA ILE A 195 11.59 5.53 0.85
C ILE A 195 12.36 4.42 1.56
N ARG A 196 12.96 3.49 0.81
CA ARG A 196 13.69 2.35 1.37
C ARG A 196 14.82 2.79 2.31
N GLU A 197 15.52 3.86 1.97
CA GLU A 197 16.59 4.45 2.79
C GLU A 197 16.13 4.93 4.17
N LYS A 198 14.84 5.22 4.36
CA LYS A 198 14.28 5.65 5.65
C LYS A 198 14.08 4.51 6.64
N TYR A 199 14.19 3.26 6.19
CA TYR A 199 13.90 2.07 6.97
C TYR A 199 15.14 1.17 7.03
N SER A 200 15.10 0.19 7.93
CA SER A 200 16.20 -0.78 8.10
C SER A 200 16.57 -1.45 6.77
N THR A 201 17.87 -1.53 6.49
CA THR A 201 18.42 -2.02 5.21
C THR A 201 18.13 -3.49 4.94
N SER A 202 17.85 -4.27 5.98
CA SER A 202 17.52 -5.70 5.87
C SER A 202 16.01 -5.89 6.02
N PRO A 203 15.28 -6.21 4.94
CA PRO A 203 13.86 -6.45 5.04
C PRO A 203 13.60 -7.72 5.85
N ILE A 204 12.63 -7.66 6.75
CA ILE A 204 12.12 -8.83 7.46
C ILE A 204 11.38 -9.69 6.43
N LEU A 205 11.89 -10.90 6.24
CA LEU A 205 11.20 -11.91 5.45
C LEU A 205 10.15 -12.57 6.35
N LEU A 206 8.88 -12.47 5.95
CA LEU A 206 7.81 -13.14 6.67
C LEU A 206 7.51 -14.48 6.02
N GLU A 207 7.45 -15.51 6.85
CA GLU A 207 7.03 -16.85 6.49
C GLU A 207 5.67 -17.15 7.12
N ALA A 208 4.91 -18.04 6.50
CA ALA A 208 3.65 -18.46 7.10
C ALA A 208 3.90 -19.47 8.20
N GLU A 209 3.37 -19.16 9.37
CA GLU A 209 3.36 -20.07 10.49
C GLU A 209 2.30 -21.15 10.30
N ASN A 210 2.61 -22.36 10.79
CA ASN A 210 1.63 -23.43 10.85
C ASN A 210 0.69 -23.23 12.05
N TRP A 211 -0.45 -23.94 12.02
CA TRP A 211 -1.48 -23.86 13.07
C TRP A 211 -0.92 -24.11 14.49
N TYR A 212 0.01 -25.06 14.62
CA TYR A 212 0.56 -25.44 15.93
C TYR A 212 1.41 -24.31 16.51
N THR A 213 2.32 -23.76 15.70
CA THR A 213 3.17 -22.63 16.07
C THR A 213 2.32 -21.46 16.55
N TYR A 214 1.34 -21.05 15.74
CA TYR A 214 0.50 -19.91 16.04
C TYR A 214 -0.36 -20.08 17.30
N HIS A 215 -1.06 -21.21 17.43
CA HIS A 215 -2.02 -21.38 18.52
C HIS A 215 -1.39 -21.83 19.84
N ILE A 216 -0.24 -22.51 19.80
CA ILE A 216 0.40 -23.10 20.98
C ILE A 216 1.69 -22.36 21.30
N THR A 217 2.69 -22.41 20.41
CA THR A 217 4.02 -21.85 20.67
C THR A 217 3.95 -20.36 20.95
N ASP A 218 3.34 -19.56 20.08
CA ASP A 218 3.33 -18.10 20.22
C ASP A 218 2.45 -17.66 21.38
N LYS A 219 1.40 -18.41 21.68
CA LYS A 219 0.55 -18.15 22.85
C LYS A 219 1.36 -18.33 24.13
N ILE A 220 2.16 -19.41 24.23
CA ILE A 220 3.06 -19.65 25.37
C ILE A 220 4.11 -18.54 25.47
N GLN A 221 4.77 -18.20 24.35
CA GLN A 221 5.76 -17.12 24.31
C GLN A 221 5.16 -15.78 24.74
N THR A 222 3.93 -15.49 24.31
CA THR A 222 3.19 -14.29 24.71
C THR A 222 2.97 -14.26 26.22
N TYR A 223 2.52 -15.36 26.82
CA TYR A 223 2.36 -15.44 28.27
C TYR A 223 3.68 -15.26 29.00
N TRP A 224 4.74 -15.93 28.55
CA TRP A 224 6.07 -15.82 29.15
C TRP A 224 6.62 -14.40 29.06
N HIS A 225 6.46 -13.73 27.92
CA HIS A 225 6.91 -12.35 27.74
C HIS A 225 6.09 -11.37 28.61
N LYS A 226 4.77 -11.53 28.68
CA LYS A 226 3.91 -10.76 29.60
C LYS A 226 4.32 -10.97 31.07
N PHE A 227 4.66 -12.20 31.44
CA PHE A 227 5.20 -12.53 32.76
C PHE A 227 6.53 -11.81 33.01
N LYS A 228 7.50 -11.91 32.10
CA LYS A 228 8.80 -11.24 32.21
C LYS A 228 8.67 -9.73 32.37
N GLU A 229 7.85 -9.07 31.54
CA GLU A 229 7.57 -7.63 31.61
C GLU A 229 6.94 -7.22 32.95
N TYR A 230 5.97 -8.00 33.44
CA TYR A 230 5.35 -7.76 34.75
C TYR A 230 6.37 -7.74 35.90
N TYR A 231 7.32 -8.70 35.90
CA TYR A 231 8.37 -8.72 36.91
C TYR A 231 9.35 -7.57 36.71
N LYS A 232 9.81 -7.29 35.49
CA LYS A 232 10.73 -6.17 35.18
C LYS A 232 10.17 -4.83 35.68
N GLY A 233 8.88 -4.58 35.47
CA GLY A 233 8.19 -3.38 35.99
C GLY A 233 8.08 -3.33 37.52
N LYS A 234 7.93 -4.49 38.19
CA LYS A 234 7.96 -4.57 39.66
C LYS A 234 9.34 -4.25 40.24
N TRP A 235 10.42 -4.73 39.60
CA TRP A 235 11.79 -4.44 40.04
C TRP A 235 12.16 -2.97 39.83
N GLN A 236 11.75 -2.36 38.72
CA GLN A 236 11.97 -0.92 38.49
C GLN A 236 11.16 -0.02 39.45
N LYS A 237 9.97 -0.44 39.88
CA LYS A 237 9.20 0.28 40.91
C LYS A 237 9.82 0.15 42.31
N LYS A 238 10.44 -1.00 42.63
CA LYS A 238 11.18 -1.18 43.89
C LYS A 238 12.49 -0.39 43.96
N GLY A 239 13.11 -0.07 42.82
CA GLY A 239 14.31 0.79 42.74
C GLY A 239 14.03 2.30 42.69
N LYS A 240 12.76 2.72 42.69
CA LYS A 240 12.33 4.14 42.67
C LYS A 240 11.65 4.58 43.98
N VAL A 241 11.85 3.84 45.07
CA VAL A 241 11.52 4.31 46.41
C VAL A 241 12.81 4.92 46.98
N VAL A 242 12.95 6.23 46.79
CA VAL A 242 13.87 7.09 47.56
C VAL A 242 13.05 7.68 48.70
#